data_AF-A0A8I6A4H0-F1
#
_entry.id   AF-A0A8I6A4H0-F1
#
_cell.length_a   1.000
_cell.length_b   1.000
_cell.length_c   1.000
_cell.angle_alpha   90.00
_cell.angle_beta   90.00
_cell.angle_gamma   90.00
#
_symmetry.space_group_name_H-M   'P 1'
#
loop_
_entity.id
_entity.type
_entity.pdbx_description
1 polymer ?
#
loop_
_entity_poly.entity_id
_entity_poly.type
_entity_poly.pdbx_seq_one_letter_code
_entity_poly.pdbx_strand_id
1 'polypeptide(L)'
;MSQAPEARPRSPSVYHERQRLELCAVHALNNVLQEQLFSQEAADEICKRAFLAAALAQGLCEVLLVVTKEVEEAGCWLHTS
;
A
#
# COMPACT_ATOMS: atom_id res chain seq x y z
N MET A 1 -8.49 -61.21 -5.58
CA MET A 1 -7.91 -60.07 -6.33
C MET A 1 -9.05 -59.18 -6.77
N SER A 2 -9.29 -58.05 -6.10
CA SER A 2 -10.12 -56.96 -6.64
C SER A 2 -9.58 -55.66 -6.04
N GLN A 3 -9.11 -54.79 -6.94
CA GLN A 3 -8.34 -53.59 -6.64
C GLN A 3 -9.20 -52.52 -5.94
N ALA A 4 -8.54 -51.72 -5.11
CA ALA A 4 -9.08 -50.53 -4.47
C ALA A 4 -9.41 -49.43 -5.50
N PRO A 5 -10.41 -48.57 -5.27
CA PRO A 5 -10.64 -47.43 -6.14
C PRO A 5 -9.56 -46.38 -5.91
N GLU A 6 -8.87 -46.01 -6.99
CA GLU A 6 -7.79 -45.04 -7.04
C GLU A 6 -8.16 -43.71 -6.37
N ALA A 7 -7.35 -43.31 -5.40
CA ALA A 7 -7.39 -41.99 -4.81
C ALA A 7 -7.04 -40.95 -5.88
N ARG A 8 -8.04 -40.16 -6.30
CA ARG A 8 -7.82 -38.98 -7.14
C ARG A 8 -6.68 -38.15 -6.56
N PRO A 9 -5.67 -37.73 -7.35
CA PRO A 9 -4.67 -36.79 -6.87
C PRO A 9 -5.43 -35.49 -6.56
N ARG A 10 -5.55 -35.19 -5.26
CA ARG A 10 -6.02 -33.89 -4.79
C ARG A 10 -5.06 -32.90 -5.43
N SER A 11 -5.57 -32.06 -6.33
CA SER A 11 -4.83 -30.95 -6.93
C SER A 11 -3.99 -30.31 -5.82
N PRO A 12 -2.66 -30.17 -5.98
CA PRO A 12 -1.81 -29.65 -4.92
C PRO A 12 -2.44 -28.35 -4.45
N SER A 13 -2.83 -28.31 -3.17
CA SER A 13 -3.48 -27.15 -2.59
C SER A 13 -2.53 -25.98 -2.81
N VAL A 14 -2.90 -25.09 -3.73
CA VAL A 14 -2.10 -23.91 -4.05
C VAL A 14 -1.93 -23.16 -2.74
N TYR A 15 -0.69 -23.07 -2.29
CA TYR A 15 -0.36 -22.34 -1.08
C TYR A 15 -0.67 -20.86 -1.32
N HIS A 16 -1.76 -20.39 -0.70
CA HIS A 16 -2.11 -18.98 -0.66
C HIS A 16 -1.67 -18.40 0.67
N GLU A 17 -0.43 -17.92 0.75
CA GLU A 17 -0.05 -17.04 1.86
C GLU A 17 -0.59 -15.65 1.58
N ARG A 18 -1.50 -15.19 2.45
CA ARG A 18 -1.89 -13.79 2.46
C ARG A 18 -0.66 -12.99 2.92
N GLN A 19 0.09 -12.43 1.97
CA GLN A 19 1.16 -11.48 2.27
C GLN A 19 0.57 -10.36 3.14
N ARG A 20 0.90 -10.39 4.43
CA ARG A 20 0.42 -9.40 5.41
C ARG A 20 1.40 -8.25 5.60
N LEU A 21 2.25 -8.01 4.60
CA LEU A 21 3.46 -7.23 4.76
C LEU A 21 3.47 -6.11 3.73
N GLU A 22 3.02 -4.92 4.13
CA GLU A 22 3.32 -3.66 3.43
C GLU A 22 4.84 -3.47 3.23
N LEU A 23 5.65 -4.23 3.95
CA LEU A 23 7.10 -4.35 3.84
C LEU A 23 7.59 -5.22 2.66
N CYS A 24 6.76 -6.05 2.00
CA CYS A 24 7.26 -6.86 0.88
C CYS A 24 7.52 -6.03 -0.38
N ALA A 25 6.75 -4.95 -0.60
CA ALA A 25 6.90 -4.08 -1.76
C ALA A 25 8.21 -3.28 -1.66
N VAL A 26 8.49 -2.65 -0.51
CA VAL A 26 9.72 -1.89 -0.28
C VAL A 26 10.96 -2.77 -0.45
N HIS A 27 10.95 -3.96 0.17
CA HIS A 27 12.04 -4.91 0.02
C HIS A 27 12.18 -5.40 -1.43
N ALA A 28 11.08 -5.72 -2.12
CA ALA A 28 11.14 -6.15 -3.51
C ALA A 28 11.73 -5.06 -4.42
N LEU A 29 11.33 -3.80 -4.22
CA LEU A 29 11.84 -2.66 -4.98
C LEU A 29 13.34 -2.45 -4.72
N ASN A 30 13.77 -2.38 -3.46
CA ASN A 30 15.18 -2.23 -3.13
C ASN A 30 16.02 -3.41 -3.63
N ASN A 31 15.46 -4.64 -3.57
CA ASN A 31 16.13 -5.82 -4.09
C ASN A 31 16.24 -5.78 -5.62
N VAL A 32 15.19 -5.41 -6.36
CA VAL A 32 15.26 -5.31 -7.83
C VAL A 32 16.26 -4.22 -8.25
N LEU A 33 16.30 -3.11 -7.52
CA LEU A 33 17.21 -2.00 -7.79
C LEU A 33 18.62 -2.22 -7.24
N GLN A 34 18.81 -3.26 -6.43
CA GLN A 34 20.07 -3.58 -5.73
C GLN A 34 20.60 -2.40 -4.89
N GLU A 35 19.71 -1.51 -4.43
CA GLU A 35 20.03 -0.29 -3.69
C GLU A 35 18.92 0.03 -2.69
N GLN A 36 19.27 0.55 -1.51
CA GLN A 36 18.30 0.90 -0.46
C GLN A 36 17.69 2.29 -0.71
N LEU A 37 16.92 2.42 -1.79
CA LEU A 37 16.32 3.69 -2.22
C LEU A 37 15.01 4.00 -1.51
N PHE A 38 14.27 2.97 -1.09
CA PHE A 38 12.97 3.10 -0.46
C PHE A 38 13.03 2.70 1.01
N SER A 39 12.46 3.52 1.89
CA SER A 39 12.15 3.15 3.28
C SER A 39 10.65 2.91 3.43
N GLN A 40 10.24 2.26 4.52
CA GLN A 40 8.83 2.06 4.82
C GLN A 40 8.12 3.41 4.98
N GLU A 41 8.74 4.34 5.70
CA GLU A 41 8.18 5.68 5.95
C GLU A 41 7.97 6.43 4.64
N ALA A 42 8.95 6.37 3.71
CA ALA A 42 8.84 7.02 2.41
C ALA A 42 7.71 6.41 1.56
N ALA A 43 7.58 5.08 1.57
CA ALA A 43 6.52 4.38 0.86
C ALA A 43 5.13 4.69 1.45
N ASP A 44 5.01 4.73 2.78
CA ASP A 44 3.77 5.06 3.47
C ASP A 44 3.31 6.49 3.16
N GLU A 45 4.24 7.45 3.13
CA GLU A 45 3.93 8.83 2.75
C GLU A 45 3.44 8.94 1.30
N ILE A 46 4.06 8.20 0.37
CA ILE A 46 3.59 8.11 -1.02
C ILE A 46 2.18 7.51 -1.07
N CYS A 47 1.94 6.41 -0.35
CA CYS A 47 0.65 5.74 -0.29
C CYS A 47 -0.45 6.65 0.28
N LYS A 48 -0.19 7.37 1.37
CA LYS A 48 -1.14 8.32 1.96
C LYS A 48 -1.52 9.43 0.97
N ARG A 49 -0.52 10.02 0.30
CA ARG A 49 -0.76 11.08 -0.71
C ARG A 49 -1.59 10.55 -1.88
N ALA A 50 -1.22 9.38 -2.42
CA ALA A 50 -1.93 8.77 -3.54
C ALA A 50 -3.38 8.40 -3.16
N PHE A 51 -3.59 7.86 -1.96
CA PHE A 51 -4.91 7.53 -1.44
C PHE A 51 -5.79 8.78 -1.29
N LEU A 52 -5.28 9.83 -0.63
CA LEU A 52 -6.00 11.08 -0.45
C LEU A 52 -6.34 11.72 -1.79
N ALA A 53 -5.39 11.76 -2.73
CA ALA A 53 -5.63 12.28 -4.08
C ALA A 53 -6.74 11.49 -4.81
N ALA A 54 -6.70 10.15 -4.75
CA ALA A 54 -7.70 9.31 -5.40
C ALA A 54 -9.09 9.46 -4.76
N ALA A 55 -9.17 9.49 -3.43
CA ALA A 55 -10.42 9.61 -2.70
C ALA A 55 -11.08 10.98 -2.92
N LEU A 56 -10.30 12.06 -2.92
CA LEU A 56 -10.75 13.41 -3.23
C LEU A 56 -11.21 13.53 -4.69
N ALA A 57 -10.45 12.98 -5.65
CA ALA A 57 -10.80 13.03 -7.07
C ALA A 57 -12.12 12.29 -7.39
N GLN A 58 -12.43 11.22 -6.64
CA GLN A 58 -13.68 10.48 -6.76
C GLN A 58 -14.86 11.16 -6.05
N GLY A 59 -14.61 12.25 -5.31
CA GLY A 59 -15.64 12.93 -4.51
C GLY A 59 -16.19 12.07 -3.37
N LEU A 60 -15.43 11.07 -2.92
CA LEU A 60 -15.87 10.14 -1.87
C LEU A 60 -15.64 10.69 -0.46
N CYS A 61 -14.83 11.75 -0.33
CA CYS A 61 -14.57 12.40 0.94
C CYS A 61 -14.22 13.89 0.79
N GLU A 62 -14.39 14.62 1.88
CA GLU A 62 -13.83 15.96 2.07
C GLU A 62 -12.70 15.87 3.10
N VAL A 63 -11.62 16.63 2.89
CA VAL A 63 -10.48 16.69 3.82
C VAL A 63 -10.46 18.04 4.52
N LEU A 64 -10.57 18.01 5.85
CA LEU A 64 -10.47 19.19 6.71
C LEU A 64 -9.05 19.28 7.28
N LEU A 65 -8.33 20.35 6.94
CA LEU A 65 -7.01 20.62 7.50
C LEU A 65 -7.17 21.42 8.80
N VAL A 66 -6.78 20.81 9.91
CA VAL A 66 -6.76 21.48 11.22
C VAL A 66 -5.41 22.13 11.40
N VAL A 67 -5.37 23.46 11.34
CA VAL A 67 -4.17 24.28 11.51
C VAL A 67 -4.37 25.29 12.63
N THR A 68 -3.28 25.87 13.14
CA THR A 68 -3.40 26.99 14.08
C THR A 68 -3.86 28.24 13.35
N LYS A 69 -4.44 29.20 14.09
CA LYS A 69 -4.90 30.46 13.51
C LYS A 69 -3.78 31.21 12.79
N GLU A 70 -2.58 31.20 13.35
CA GLU A 70 -1.40 31.85 12.76
C GLU A 70 -1.03 31.22 11.41
N VAL A 71 -1.14 29.90 11.29
CA VAL A 71 -0.89 29.16 10.04
C VAL A 71 -1.97 29.46 9.01
N GLU A 72 -3.24 29.50 9.42
CA GLU A 72 -4.38 29.84 8.55
C GLU A 72 -4.22 31.25 7.96
N GLU A 73 -3.95 32.24 8.82
CA GLU A 73 -3.74 33.65 8.43
C GLU A 73 -2.51 33.83 7.54
N ALA A 74 -1.43 33.07 7.78
CA ALA A 74 -0.23 33.11 6.95
C ALA A 74 -0.38 32.38 5.60
N GLY A 75 -1.40 31.53 5.44
CA GLY A 75 -1.61 30.72 4.23
C GLY A 75 -0.51 29.69 3.95
N CYS A 76 0.42 29.47 4.89
CA CYS A 76 1.60 28.61 4.67
C CYS A 76 1.29 27.11 4.63
N TRP A 77 0.03 26.73 4.90
CA TRP A 77 -0.49 25.39 4.71
C TRP A 77 -0.78 25.06 3.23
N LEU A 78 -0.84 26.07 2.36
CA LEU A 78 -0.97 25.90 0.91
C LEU A 78 0.40 26.04 0.24
N HIS A 79 0.81 25.01 -0.51
CA HIS A 79 1.94 25.13 -1.42
C HIS A 79 1.43 25.51 -2.82
N THR A 80 1.42 26.80 -3.14
CA THR A 80 1.18 27.28 -4.50
C THR A 80 2.51 27.42 -5.23
N SER A 81 2.87 26.44 -6.06
CA SER A 81 3.95 26.59 -7.05
C SER A 81 3.47 27.39 -8.25
#